data_AF-A0A6L6CT20-F1
#
_entry.id   AF-A0A6L6CT20-F1
#
_cell.length_a   1.000
_cell.length_b   1.000
_cell.length_c   1.000
_cell.angle_alpha   90.00
_cell.angle_beta   90.00
_cell.angle_gamma   90.00
#
_symmetry.space_group_name_H-M   'P 1'
#
loop_
_entity.id
_entity.type
_entity.pdbx_description
1 polymer ?
#
loop_
_entity_poly.entity_id
_entity_poly.type
_entity_poly.pdbx_seq_one_letter_code
_entity_poly.pdbx_strand_id
1 'polypeptide(L)' 'MVQQRSAQSLVVPASLLGTYEAKRKHRPDGAIAKLSGPTCGACHLDIAQGEISALRALPETERPECPHCGCFIFFDVGY' A
#
# COMPACT_ATOMS: atom_id res chain seq x y z
N MET A 1 12.28 1.79 18.59
CA MET A 1 12.47 2.72 17.46
C MET A 1 11.09 3.18 16.95
N VAL A 2 10.42 4.08 17.67
CA VAL A 2 9.05 4.59 17.39
C VAL A 2 9.12 6.11 17.43
N GLN A 3 9.79 6.74 16.46
CA GLN A 3 10.10 8.18 16.57
C GLN A 3 9.88 8.98 15.28
N GLN A 4 9.35 8.37 14.21
CA GLN A 4 9.14 9.06 12.93
C GLN A 4 7.66 9.33 12.59
N ARG A 5 6.72 9.02 13.49
CA ARG A 5 5.28 9.20 13.22
C ARG A 5 4.81 10.64 13.30
N SER A 6 5.58 11.51 13.99
CA SER A 6 5.09 12.79 14.49
C SER A 6 5.09 13.92 13.46
N ALA A 7 5.90 13.84 12.40
CA ALA A 7 6.10 14.96 11.47
C ALA A 7 5.17 14.94 10.24
N GLN A 8 4.56 13.79 9.90
CA GLN A 8 3.80 13.62 8.65
C GLN A 8 2.29 13.52 8.84
N SER A 9 1.80 13.49 10.09
CA SER A 9 0.36 13.41 10.38
C SER A 9 -0.40 14.72 10.13
N LEU A 10 0.29 15.83 9.86
CA LEU A 10 -0.34 17.15 9.75
C LEU A 10 -1.14 17.36 8.45
N VAL A 11 -1.01 16.49 7.45
CA VAL A 11 -1.62 16.66 6.12
C VAL A 11 -2.52 15.47 5.73
N VAL A 12 -2.68 14.46 6.61
CA VAL A 12 -3.48 13.27 6.29
C VAL A 12 -4.93 13.50 6.74
N PRO A 13 -5.91 13.50 5.81
CA PRO A 13 -7.32 13.62 6.16
C PRO A 13 -7.75 12.54 7.16
N ALA A 14 -8.56 12.90 8.16
CA ALA A 14 -9.02 11.97 9.19
C ALA A 14 -9.76 10.73 8.61
N SER A 15 -10.45 10.89 7.47
CA SER A 15 -11.11 9.78 6.77
C SER A 15 -10.11 8.74 6.21
N LEU A 16 -8.92 9.19 5.78
CA LEU A 16 -7.83 8.31 5.34
C LEU A 16 -7.21 7.57 6.53
N LEU A 17 -7.05 8.26 7.66
CA LEU A 17 -6.61 7.65 8.92
C LEU A 17 -7.58 6.55 9.39
N GLY A 18 -8.89 6.80 9.34
CA GLY A 18 -9.90 5.78 9.70
C GLY A 18 -9.85 4.55 8.80
N THR A 19 -9.66 4.74 7.50
CA THR A 19 -9.53 3.63 6.53
C THR A 19 -8.25 2.83 6.78
N TYR A 20 -7.13 3.52 7.05
CA TYR A 20 -5.86 2.89 7.41
C TYR A 20 -5.96 2.10 8.72
N GLU A 21 -6.58 2.66 9.76
CA GLU A 21 -6.74 1.98 11.06
C GLU A 21 -7.66 0.76 10.97
N ALA A 22 -8.74 0.83 10.21
CA ALA A 22 -9.60 -0.32 9.95
C ALA A 22 -8.81 -1.46 9.28
N LYS A 23 -8.08 -1.16 8.20
CA LYS A 23 -7.23 -2.16 7.53
C LYS A 23 -6.10 -2.69 8.43
N ARG A 24 -5.51 -1.84 9.28
CA ARG A 24 -4.48 -2.21 10.25
C ARG A 24 -5.00 -3.13 11.35
N LYS A 25 -6.25 -2.95 11.82
CA LYS A 25 -6.86 -3.88 12.78
C LYS A 25 -7.04 -5.28 12.20
N HIS A 26 -7.31 -5.37 10.90
CA HIS A 26 -7.48 -6.65 10.21
C HIS A 26 -6.17 -7.29 9.74
N ARG A 27 -5.06 -6.53 9.70
CA ARG A 27 -3.73 -7.07 9.35
C ARG A 27 -2.58 -6.50 10.20
N PRO A 28 -1.88 -7.34 10.97
CA PRO A 28 -0.71 -6.90 11.73
C PRO A 28 0.46 -6.45 10.83
N ASP A 29 0.57 -6.99 9.62
CA ASP A 29 1.66 -6.70 8.66
C ASP A 29 1.54 -5.33 7.95
N GLY A 30 0.43 -4.61 8.17
CA GLY A 30 0.23 -3.25 7.66
C GLY A 30 -0.76 -3.14 6.51
N ALA A 31 -1.47 -2.00 6.46
CA ALA A 31 -2.48 -1.70 5.46
C ALA A 31 -1.89 -1.32 4.08
N ILE A 32 -0.60 -0.96 4.05
CA ILE A 32 0.12 -0.43 2.89
C ILE A 32 1.45 -1.19 2.76
N ALA A 33 1.77 -1.65 1.56
CA ALA A 33 2.98 -2.38 1.22
C ALA A 33 3.69 -1.75 0.03
N LYS A 34 5.03 -1.82 0.03
CA LYS A 34 5.84 -1.44 -1.14
C LYS A 34 5.82 -2.60 -2.14
N LEU A 35 5.68 -2.28 -3.43
CA LEU A 35 5.96 -3.26 -4.48
C LEU A 35 7.47 -3.29 -4.76
N SER A 36 8.10 -4.45 -4.58
CA SER A 36 9.51 -4.68 -4.89
C SER A 36 9.62 -5.51 -6.16
N GLY A 37 9.65 -4.86 -7.32
CA GLY A 37 9.59 -5.55 -8.61
C GLY A 37 8.21 -6.18 -8.83
N PRO A 38 8.09 -7.52 -8.93
CA PRO A 38 6.81 -8.21 -8.98
C PRO A 38 6.25 -8.61 -7.61
N THR A 39 7.04 -8.53 -6.54
CA THR A 39 6.68 -9.13 -5.25
C THR A 39 5.99 -8.13 -4.33
N CYS A 40 4.87 -8.55 -3.73
CA CYS A 40 4.15 -7.77 -2.73
C CYS A 40 4.91 -7.77 -1.40
N GLY A 41 5.24 -6.59 -0.87
CA GLY A 41 5.95 -6.46 0.42
C GLY A 41 5.14 -6.86 1.68
N ALA A 42 3.83 -7.16 1.56
CA ALA A 42 3.01 -7.60 2.70
C ALA A 42 2.81 -9.11 2.75
N CYS A 43 2.44 -9.75 1.64
CA CYS A 43 2.24 -11.21 1.60
C CYS A 43 3.43 -11.98 1.04
N HIS A 44 4.45 -11.29 0.51
CA HIS A 44 5.63 -11.89 -0.12
C HIS A 44 5.32 -12.79 -1.32
N LEU A 45 4.14 -12.64 -1.93
CA LEU A 45 3.77 -13.32 -3.17
C LEU A 45 4.08 -12.45 -4.38
N ASP A 46 4.45 -13.10 -5.48
CA ASP A 46 4.62 -12.46 -6.78
C ASP A 46 3.27 -12.18 -7.43
N ILE A 47 3.09 -10.93 -7.82
CA ILE A 47 1.94 -10.46 -8.58
C ILE A 47 2.23 -10.73 -10.05
N ALA A 48 1.23 -11.23 -10.78
CA ALA A 48 1.35 -11.48 -12.20
C ALA A 48 1.68 -10.17 -12.96
N GLN A 49 2.52 -10.26 -14.00
CA GLN A 49 2.91 -9.09 -14.78
C GLN A 49 1.70 -8.34 -15.39
N GLY A 50 0.65 -9.05 -15.81
CA GLY A 50 -0.58 -8.43 -16.32
C GLY A 50 -1.31 -7.61 -15.24
N GLU A 51 -1.36 -8.12 -14.01
CA GLU A 51 -1.91 -7.40 -12.86
C GLU A 51 -1.05 -6.18 -12.52
N ILE A 52 0.29 -6.30 -12.52
CA ILE A 52 1.19 -5.16 -12.29
C ILE A 52 1.00 -4.08 -13.36
N SER A 53 0.88 -4.47 -14.63
CA SER A 53 0.59 -3.54 -15.73
C SER A 53 -0.76 -2.85 -15.54
N ALA A 54 -1.79 -3.58 -15.14
CA ALA A 54 -3.10 -3.01 -14.83
C ALA A 54 -3.01 -2.03 -13.65
N LEU A 55 -2.33 -2.43 -12.56
CA LEU A 55 -2.11 -1.60 -11.37
C LEU A 55 -1.31 -0.32 -11.68
N ARG A 56 -0.37 -0.37 -12.64
CA ARG A 56 0.37 0.80 -13.13
C ARG A 56 -0.44 1.68 -14.09
N ALA A 57 -1.41 1.09 -14.79
CA ALA A 57 -2.31 1.82 -15.68
C ALA A 57 -3.48 2.48 -14.93
N LEU A 58 -3.71 2.12 -13.67
CA LEU A 58 -4.71 2.78 -12.82
C LEU A 58 -4.37 4.26 -12.64
N PRO A 59 -5.38 5.15 -12.67
CA PRO A 59 -5.19 6.57 -12.38
C PRO A 59 -4.75 6.77 -10.92
N GLU A 60 -4.01 7.84 -10.64
CA GLU A 60 -3.49 8.17 -9.30
C GLU A 60 -4.59 8.38 -8.24
N THR A 61 -5.84 8.56 -8.68
CA THR A 61 -7.02 8.62 -7.81
C THR A 61 -7.47 7.25 -7.31
N GLU A 62 -7.15 6.19 -8.05
CA GLU A 62 -7.39 4.81 -7.66
C GLU A 62 -6.15 4.25 -6.97
N ARG A 63 -6.37 3.55 -5.86
CA ARG A 63 -5.28 3.01 -5.05
C ARG A 63 -5.00 1.59 -5.52
N PRO A 64 -3.79 1.27 -6.01
CA PRO A 64 -3.48 -0.09 -6.40
C PRO A 64 -3.57 -1.02 -5.18
N GLU A 65 -4.21 -2.17 -5.33
CA GLU A 65 -4.38 -3.16 -4.28
C GLU A 65 -3.81 -4.51 -4.72
N CYS A 66 -3.21 -5.24 -3.79
CA CYS A 66 -2.72 -6.59 -4.09
C CYS A 66 -3.90 -7.53 -4.35
N PRO A 67 -3.94 -8.30 -5.45
CA PRO A 67 -5.01 -9.28 -5.67
C PRO A 67 -4.95 -10.47 -4.68
N HIS A 68 -3.77 -10.77 -4.13
CA HIS A 68 -3.60 -11.89 -3.21
C HIS A 68 -4.02 -11.56 -1.78
N CYS A 69 -3.67 -10.37 -1.32
CA CYS A 69 -3.92 -9.98 0.06
C CYS A 69 -4.91 -8.81 0.18
N GLY A 70 -5.01 -7.90 -0.78
CA GLY A 70 -5.86 -6.69 -0.67
C GLY A 70 -5.24 -5.58 0.18
N CYS A 71 -3.94 -5.66 0.47
CA CYS A 71 -3.20 -4.51 0.98
C CYS A 71 -3.01 -3.47 -0.13
N PHE A 72 -3.01 -2.20 0.24
CA PHE A 72 -2.70 -1.14 -0.71
C PHE A 72 -1.22 -1.22 -1.08
N ILE A 73 -0.94 -1.12 -2.36
CA ILE A 73 0.40 -1.16 -2.91
C ILE A 73 0.74 0.24 -3.40
N PHE A 74 1.94 0.71 -3.08
CA PHE A 74 2.49 1.92 -3.70
C PHE A 74 3.73 1.57 -4.53
N PHE A 75 3.84 2.22 -5.68
CA PHE A 75 5.03 2.20 -6.51
C PHE A 75 5.97 3.30 -6.02
N ASP A 76 7.16 2.92 -5.59
CA ASP A 76 8.19 3.90 -5.23
C ASP A 76 8.75 4.48 -6.54
N VAL A 77 8.47 5.76 -6.80
CA VAL A 77 9.00 6.50 -7.95
C VAL A 77 10.50 6.68 -7.73
N GLY A 78 11.27 5.71 -8.23
CA GLY A 78 12.71 5.65 -8.02
C GLY A 78 13.41 4.55 -8.82
N TYR A 79 12.87 4.18 -9.98
CA TYR A 79 13.56 3.36 -10.98
C TYR A 79 13.63 4.11 -12.30
#